data_AF-A0A955SBG6-F1
#
_entry.id   AF-A0A955SBG6-F1
#
_cell.length_a   1.000
_cell.length_b   1.000
_cell.length_c   1.000
_cell.angle_alpha   90.00
_cell.angle_beta   90.00
_cell.angle_gamma   90.00
#
_symmetry.space_group_name_H-M   'P 1'
#
loop_
_entity.id
_entity.type
_entity.pdbx_description
1 polymer ?
#
loop_
_entity_poly.entity_id
_entity_poly.type
_entity_poly.pdbx_seq_one_letter_code
_entity_poly.pdbx_strand_id
1 'polypeptide(L)'
;MPLKNPPHQPSEVIEAPGFNLLARIYFVFPLILAPLSAIWFVLIYFSTFWDNSISVALLMLSPKAMVLQAPFIILASLSSLRFLKNPTVECHCLWIRWGITLGMLVGLYFTLIVLIAEHEFNGDYPWNIYQRAFFLLLVTFGFFILTLPWLSVRVQNFLQRHLTLFLATLLIIHLPIGIVYGFESAILWPMILVRFAGPWYFATECCLTYSIWRHWIDEDGPDAGWKPIDFYLPPGLVSTFLLSGYASFKIAQDLKATLPPPGDCFIATAAAQGHPSIVHSWEITDEDGRIHRVNRQLLILKKFEFRLMKSAPRFHAGLRVVYNRVGPLGARMIRPKLLADLAYFALKPVEWVARLSTKPLVSEDDE
;
A
#
# COMPACT_ATOMS: atom_id res chain seq x y z
N MET A 1 -46.56 24.22 -43.76
CA MET A 1 -46.34 22.79 -43.49
C MET A 1 -44.99 22.63 -42.82
N PRO A 2 -44.90 22.18 -41.56
CA PRO A 2 -43.61 21.86 -40.98
C PRO A 2 -43.07 20.61 -41.67
N LEU A 3 -41.85 20.71 -42.20
CA LEU A 3 -41.12 19.57 -42.77
C LEU A 3 -40.93 18.56 -41.64
N LYS A 4 -41.61 17.42 -41.77
CA LYS A 4 -41.44 16.26 -40.90
C LYS A 4 -39.99 15.79 -41.11
N ASN A 5 -39.15 15.93 -40.08
CA ASN A 5 -37.82 15.33 -40.12
C ASN A 5 -37.97 13.85 -40.52
N PRO A 6 -37.14 13.35 -41.45
CA PRO A 6 -37.20 11.94 -41.83
C PRO A 6 -37.03 11.09 -40.57
N PRO A 7 -37.74 9.95 -40.46
CA PRO A 7 -37.55 9.04 -39.34
C PRO A 7 -36.07 8.69 -39.27
N HIS A 8 -35.48 8.90 -38.08
CA HIS A 8 -34.13 8.44 -37.78
C HIS A 8 -34.05 6.99 -38.24
N GLN A 9 -33.29 6.72 -39.31
CA GLN A 9 -32.90 5.35 -39.58
C GLN A 9 -32.22 4.86 -38.32
N PRO A 10 -32.59 3.69 -37.77
CA PRO A 10 -31.77 3.09 -36.72
C PRO A 10 -30.39 3.00 -37.32
N SER A 11 -29.47 3.84 -36.82
CA SER A 11 -28.06 3.70 -37.10
C SER A 11 -27.77 2.22 -36.94
N GLU A 12 -27.08 1.61 -37.91
CA GLU A 12 -26.48 0.28 -37.72
C GLU A 12 -26.03 0.23 -36.27
N VAL A 13 -26.51 -0.77 -35.53
CA VAL A 13 -26.02 -1.03 -34.19
C VAL A 13 -24.55 -1.37 -34.40
N ILE A 14 -23.72 -0.34 -34.49
CA ILE A 14 -22.29 -0.40 -34.30
C ILE A 14 -22.26 -0.98 -32.90
N GLU A 15 -22.02 -2.30 -32.81
CA GLU A 15 -21.78 -2.94 -31.53
C GLU A 15 -20.75 -2.05 -30.84
N ALA A 16 -21.21 -1.27 -29.86
CA ALA A 16 -20.36 -0.35 -29.13
C ALA A 16 -19.16 -1.19 -28.71
N PRO A 17 -17.92 -0.83 -29.11
CA PRO A 17 -16.80 -1.76 -29.18
C PRO A 17 -16.69 -2.49 -27.85
N GLY A 18 -17.26 -3.69 -27.82
CA GLY A 18 -17.48 -4.39 -26.57
C GLY A 18 -16.10 -4.67 -26.02
N PHE A 19 -15.90 -4.49 -24.70
CA PHE A 19 -14.67 -4.95 -24.08
C PHE A 19 -14.49 -6.41 -24.47
N ASN A 20 -13.54 -6.70 -25.37
CA ASN A 20 -13.24 -8.06 -25.76
C ASN A 20 -12.74 -8.82 -24.52
N LEU A 21 -12.73 -10.16 -24.58
CA LEU A 21 -12.35 -10.97 -23.42
C LEU A 21 -11.00 -10.54 -22.81
N LEU A 22 -10.03 -10.21 -23.66
CA LEU A 22 -8.71 -9.71 -23.24
C LEU A 22 -8.79 -8.37 -22.50
N ALA A 23 -9.57 -7.41 -23.00
CA ALA A 23 -9.78 -6.13 -22.34
C ALA A 23 -10.51 -6.28 -21.00
N ARG A 24 -11.49 -7.19 -20.91
CA ARG A 24 -12.15 -7.50 -19.63
C ARG A 24 -11.16 -8.08 -18.63
N ILE A 25 -10.35 -9.06 -19.02
CA ILE A 25 -9.31 -9.64 -18.16
C ILE A 25 -8.32 -8.55 -17.72
N TYR A 26 -7.91 -7.67 -18.64
CA TYR A 26 -7.00 -6.57 -18.35
C TYR A 26 -7.54 -5.62 -17.27
N PHE A 27 -8.82 -5.26 -17.32
CA PHE A 27 -9.42 -4.37 -16.31
C PHE A 27 -9.82 -5.09 -15.02
N VAL A 28 -10.21 -6.38 -15.08
CA VAL A 28 -10.55 -7.17 -13.89
C VAL A 28 -9.33 -7.37 -12.98
N PHE A 29 -8.16 -7.57 -13.58
CA PHE A 29 -6.93 -7.86 -12.86
C PHE A 29 -6.57 -6.81 -11.80
N PRO A 30 -6.43 -5.50 -12.11
CA PRO A 30 -6.13 -4.47 -11.11
C PRO A 30 -7.26 -4.29 -10.09
N LEU A 31 -8.53 -4.47 -10.47
CA LEU A 31 -9.67 -4.33 -9.56
C LEU A 31 -9.63 -5.35 -8.41
N ILE A 32 -9.16 -6.56 -8.69
CA ILE A 32 -9.04 -7.64 -7.70
C ILE A 32 -7.67 -7.66 -7.05
N LEU A 33 -6.60 -7.52 -7.85
CA LEU A 33 -5.25 -7.68 -7.35
C LEU A 33 -4.79 -6.49 -6.52
N ALA A 34 -5.22 -5.26 -6.81
CA ALA A 34 -4.74 -4.11 -6.05
C ALA A 34 -5.16 -4.16 -4.56
N PRO A 35 -6.43 -4.43 -4.22
CA PRO A 35 -6.83 -4.60 -2.82
C PRO A 35 -6.14 -5.80 -2.15
N LEU A 36 -6.05 -6.94 -2.86
CA LEU A 36 -5.46 -8.16 -2.31
C LEU A 36 -3.95 -8.03 -2.11
N SER A 37 -3.24 -7.40 -3.03
CA SER A 37 -1.80 -7.15 -2.92
C SER A 37 -1.49 -6.18 -1.79
N ALA A 38 -2.30 -5.14 -1.59
CA ALA A 38 -2.17 -4.24 -0.44
C ALA A 38 -2.28 -5.01 0.88
N ILE A 39 -3.32 -5.84 1.04
CA ILE A 39 -3.53 -6.69 2.23
C ILE A 39 -2.39 -7.70 2.39
N TRP A 40 -1.99 -8.36 1.31
CA TRP A 40 -0.97 -9.40 1.33
C TRP A 40 0.42 -8.85 1.67
N PHE A 41 0.78 -7.72 1.07
CA PHE A 41 2.01 -7.00 1.37
C PHE A 41 2.06 -6.58 2.83
N VAL A 42 0.97 -6.01 3.32
CA VAL A 42 0.78 -5.69 4.73
C VAL A 42 1.00 -6.92 5.60
N LEU A 43 0.34 -8.05 5.32
CA LEU A 43 0.50 -9.26 6.14
C LEU A 43 1.94 -9.79 6.15
N ILE A 44 2.62 -9.82 5.00
CA ILE A 44 4.01 -10.30 4.90
C ILE A 44 4.99 -9.29 5.50
N TYR A 45 4.87 -8.02 5.13
CA TYR A 45 5.77 -6.95 5.55
C TYR A 45 5.63 -6.69 7.06
N PHE A 46 4.40 -6.59 7.59
CA PHE A 46 4.17 -6.49 9.03
C PHE A 46 4.68 -7.70 9.78
N SER A 47 4.58 -8.91 9.23
CA SER A 47 5.17 -10.07 9.91
C SER A 47 6.70 -10.05 9.96
N THR A 48 7.34 -9.29 9.05
CA THR A 48 8.81 -9.25 8.88
C THR A 48 9.45 -8.03 9.55
N PHE A 49 8.74 -6.89 9.62
CA PHE A 49 9.27 -5.60 10.07
C PHE A 49 8.33 -4.91 11.08
N TRP A 50 7.85 -5.62 12.11
CA TRP A 50 6.93 -5.09 13.14
C TRP A 50 7.66 -4.22 14.19
N ASP A 51 8.14 -3.04 13.79
CA ASP A 51 8.72 -2.05 14.72
C ASP A 51 8.31 -0.59 14.35
N ASN A 52 8.62 0.37 15.23
CA ASN A 52 8.21 1.77 15.08
C ASN A 52 8.96 2.51 13.94
N SER A 53 9.85 1.84 13.19
CA SER A 53 10.39 2.40 11.94
C SER A 53 9.38 2.40 10.80
N ILE A 54 8.27 1.65 10.91
CA ILE A 54 7.23 1.63 9.89
C ILE A 54 6.59 3.01 9.75
N SER A 55 6.41 3.45 8.51
CA SER A 55 5.70 4.70 8.20
C SER A 55 4.23 4.64 8.61
N VAL A 56 3.69 5.79 9.06
CA VAL A 56 2.25 5.88 9.35
C VAL A 56 1.45 5.60 8.07
N ALA A 57 1.94 6.08 6.92
CA ALA A 57 1.34 5.79 5.62
C ALA A 57 1.23 4.28 5.38
N LEU A 58 2.28 3.49 5.62
CA LEU A 58 2.18 2.04 5.43
C LEU A 58 1.21 1.37 6.43
N LEU A 59 1.13 1.87 7.66
CA LEU A 59 0.16 1.43 8.67
C LEU A 59 -1.30 1.72 8.29
N MET A 60 -1.55 2.70 7.42
CA MET A 60 -2.89 2.93 6.85
C MET A 60 -3.35 1.79 5.94
N LEU A 61 -2.43 0.96 5.44
CA LEU A 61 -2.74 -0.26 4.70
C LEU A 61 -2.96 -1.47 5.62
N SER A 62 -2.75 -1.33 6.94
CA SER A 62 -3.01 -2.42 7.90
C SER A 62 -4.47 -2.89 7.87
N PRO A 63 -4.78 -4.15 8.20
CA PRO A 63 -6.16 -4.63 8.15
C PRO A 63 -7.09 -3.83 9.07
N LYS A 64 -6.59 -3.37 10.23
CA LYS A 64 -7.32 -2.52 11.17
C LYS A 64 -7.71 -1.17 10.56
N ALA A 65 -6.76 -0.51 9.89
CA ALA A 65 -7.04 0.78 9.24
C ALA A 65 -7.91 0.61 7.99
N MET A 66 -7.66 -0.43 7.18
CA MET A 66 -8.37 -0.69 5.94
C MET A 66 -9.83 -1.12 6.11
N VAL A 67 -10.25 -1.61 7.28
CA VAL A 67 -11.66 -1.93 7.54
C VAL A 67 -12.59 -0.75 7.23
N LEU A 68 -12.15 0.48 7.49
CA LEU A 68 -12.94 1.69 7.20
C LEU A 68 -12.98 2.02 5.70
N GLN A 69 -11.97 1.60 4.94
CA GLN A 69 -11.90 1.79 3.48
C GLN A 69 -12.58 0.66 2.70
N ALA A 70 -12.70 -0.52 3.30
CA ALA A 70 -13.20 -1.73 2.64
C ALA A 70 -14.58 -1.54 1.96
N PRO A 71 -15.58 -0.88 2.56
CA PRO A 71 -16.87 -0.68 1.89
C PRO A 71 -16.75 0.11 0.58
N PHE A 72 -15.87 1.11 0.52
CA PHE A 72 -15.66 1.94 -0.67
C PHE A 72 -14.92 1.16 -1.76
N ILE A 73 -13.91 0.38 -1.38
CA ILE A 73 -13.17 -0.49 -2.30
C ILE A 73 -14.11 -1.53 -2.91
N ILE A 74 -14.93 -2.17 -2.07
CA ILE A 74 -15.91 -3.18 -2.50
C ILE A 74 -16.94 -2.55 -3.44
N LEU A 75 -17.51 -1.40 -3.07
CA LEU A 75 -18.48 -0.70 -3.91
C LEU A 75 -17.87 -0.34 -5.27
N ALA A 76 -16.68 0.25 -5.29
CA ALA A 76 -15.99 0.61 -6.52
C ALA A 76 -15.71 -0.62 -7.39
N SER A 77 -15.07 -1.65 -6.81
CA SER A 77 -14.72 -2.87 -7.53
C SER A 77 -15.95 -3.60 -8.09
N LEU A 78 -17.03 -3.73 -7.30
CA LEU A 78 -18.26 -4.39 -7.77
C LEU A 78 -18.95 -3.60 -8.88
N SER A 79 -19.00 -2.27 -8.78
CA SER A 79 -19.55 -1.41 -9.83
C SER A 79 -18.76 -1.56 -11.13
N SER A 80 -17.43 -1.54 -11.06
CA SER A 80 -16.53 -1.72 -12.20
C SER A 80 -16.68 -3.10 -12.84
N LEU A 81 -16.77 -4.16 -12.04
CA LEU A 81 -16.99 -5.53 -12.52
C LEU A 81 -18.37 -5.71 -13.18
N ARG A 82 -19.43 -5.11 -12.63
CA ARG A 82 -20.77 -5.13 -13.23
C ARG A 82 -20.80 -4.40 -14.56
N PHE A 83 -20.21 -3.21 -14.61
CA PHE A 83 -20.09 -2.44 -15.86
C PHE A 83 -19.34 -3.23 -16.95
N LEU A 84 -18.20 -3.84 -16.61
CA LEU A 84 -17.45 -4.68 -17.57
C LEU A 84 -18.24 -5.90 -18.08
N LYS A 85 -19.21 -6.39 -17.31
CA LYS A 85 -20.05 -7.53 -17.72
C LYS A 85 -21.08 -7.11 -18.77
N ASN A 86 -21.76 -5.98 -18.56
CA ASN A 86 -22.83 -5.49 -19.43
C ASN A 86 -22.83 -3.95 -19.55
N PRO A 87 -21.91 -3.38 -20.35
CA PRO A 87 -21.71 -1.92 -20.40
C PRO A 87 -22.95 -1.13 -20.81
N THR A 88 -23.75 -1.66 -21.76
CA THR A 88 -24.92 -0.98 -22.33
C THR A 88 -26.07 -0.85 -21.34
N VAL A 89 -26.28 -1.85 -20.47
CA VAL A 89 -27.35 -1.78 -19.46
C VAL A 89 -26.86 -1.07 -18.20
N GLU A 90 -25.63 -1.36 -17.79
CA GLU A 90 -25.14 -0.94 -16.47
C GLU A 90 -24.64 0.52 -16.46
N CYS A 91 -24.33 1.13 -17.61
CA CYS A 91 -23.97 2.56 -17.69
C CYS A 91 -25.09 3.50 -17.20
N HIS A 92 -26.35 3.07 -17.35
CA HIS A 92 -27.54 3.82 -16.93
C HIS A 92 -27.75 3.80 -15.42
N CYS A 93 -27.19 2.81 -14.71
CA CYS A 93 -27.34 2.66 -13.27
C CYS A 93 -26.52 3.71 -12.49
N LEU A 94 -27.21 4.57 -11.74
CA LEU A 94 -26.59 5.67 -10.99
C LEU A 94 -25.53 5.19 -9.98
N TRP A 95 -25.83 4.13 -9.24
CA TRP A 95 -24.90 3.57 -8.25
C TRP A 95 -23.64 2.97 -8.88
N ILE A 96 -23.73 2.47 -10.12
CA ILE A 96 -22.58 1.95 -10.85
C ILE A 96 -21.67 3.09 -11.27
N ARG A 97 -22.24 4.17 -11.80
CA ARG A 97 -21.50 5.41 -12.11
C ARG A 97 -20.78 5.95 -10.88
N TRP A 98 -21.51 6.13 -9.78
CA TRP A 98 -20.91 6.60 -8.53
C TRP A 98 -19.84 5.65 -7.99
N GLY A 99 -20.02 4.34 -8.09
CA GLY A 99 -19.02 3.37 -7.66
C GLY A 99 -17.73 3.46 -8.49
N ILE A 100 -17.82 3.58 -9.81
CA ILE A 100 -16.66 3.69 -10.69
C ILE A 100 -15.94 5.03 -10.48
N THR A 101 -16.67 6.13 -10.34
CA THR A 101 -16.08 7.44 -9.99
C THR A 101 -15.45 7.42 -8.60
N LEU A 102 -16.08 6.75 -7.61
CA LEU A 102 -15.50 6.53 -6.29
C LEU A 102 -14.19 5.74 -6.38
N GLY A 103 -14.13 4.77 -7.30
CA GLY A 103 -12.92 4.00 -7.62
C GLY A 103 -11.74 4.90 -7.97
N MET A 104 -11.95 6.02 -8.67
CA MET A 104 -10.88 6.99 -8.92
C MET A 104 -10.34 7.59 -7.60
N LEU A 105 -11.22 7.97 -6.66
CA LEU A 105 -10.76 8.49 -5.37
C LEU A 105 -10.02 7.43 -4.55
N VAL A 106 -10.54 6.19 -4.55
CA VAL A 106 -9.93 5.04 -3.89
C VAL A 106 -8.53 4.77 -4.47
N GLY A 107 -8.41 4.66 -5.79
CA GLY A 107 -7.14 4.44 -6.47
C GLY A 107 -6.12 5.56 -6.21
N LEU A 108 -6.57 6.81 -6.22
CA LEU A 108 -5.73 7.96 -5.90
C LEU A 108 -5.24 7.91 -4.45
N TYR A 109 -6.12 7.59 -3.51
CA TYR A 109 -5.78 7.44 -2.09
C TYR A 109 -4.73 6.36 -1.86
N PHE A 110 -4.89 5.16 -2.45
CA PHE A 110 -3.88 4.11 -2.34
C PHE A 110 -2.56 4.51 -2.99
N THR A 111 -2.62 5.16 -4.15
CA THR A 111 -1.42 5.68 -4.83
C THR A 111 -0.66 6.66 -3.94
N LEU A 112 -1.36 7.61 -3.32
CA LEU A 112 -0.76 8.61 -2.42
C LEU A 112 -0.11 7.95 -1.20
N ILE A 113 -0.80 7.01 -0.55
CA ILE A 113 -0.28 6.32 0.63
C ILE A 113 1.00 5.57 0.29
N VAL A 114 1.01 4.82 -0.81
CA VAL A 114 2.18 4.05 -1.22
C VAL A 114 3.34 4.98 -1.55
N LEU A 115 3.10 6.11 -2.22
CA LEU A 115 4.14 7.09 -2.52
C LEU A 115 4.71 7.75 -1.25
N ILE A 116 3.86 8.12 -0.29
CA ILE A 116 4.33 8.68 0.99
C ILE A 116 5.15 7.64 1.74
N ALA A 117 4.66 6.40 1.82
CA ALA A 117 5.37 5.31 2.48
C ALA A 117 6.74 5.02 1.83
N GLU A 118 6.81 5.08 0.50
CA GLU A 118 8.05 4.91 -0.27
C GLU A 118 9.03 6.06 -0.05
N HIS A 119 8.54 7.31 -0.05
CA HIS A 119 9.39 8.47 0.20
C HIS A 119 10.00 8.44 1.60
N GLU A 120 9.21 8.07 2.61
CA GLU A 120 9.69 7.89 3.99
C GLU A 120 10.72 6.75 4.10
N PHE A 121 10.57 5.68 3.30
CA PHE A 121 11.45 4.51 3.37
C PHE A 121 12.77 4.66 2.59
N ASN A 122 12.73 5.23 1.39
CA ASN A 122 13.87 5.22 0.45
C ASN A 122 14.66 6.54 0.40
N GLY A 123 14.33 7.56 1.20
CA GLY A 123 15.05 8.83 1.21
C GLY A 123 15.02 9.51 -0.17
N ASP A 124 16.17 9.97 -0.69
CA ASP A 124 16.34 10.64 -2.00
C ASP A 124 16.85 9.71 -3.13
N TYR A 125 16.53 8.41 -3.09
CA TYR A 125 16.95 7.49 -4.16
C TYR A 125 16.43 7.93 -5.56
N PRO A 126 17.19 7.71 -6.65
CA PRO A 126 16.83 8.12 -8.01
C PRO A 126 15.50 7.54 -8.52
N TRP A 127 15.04 6.42 -7.96
CA TRP A 127 13.71 5.85 -8.23
C TRP A 127 12.56 6.80 -7.84
N ASN A 128 12.78 7.74 -6.92
CA ASN A 128 11.81 8.77 -6.56
C ASN A 128 11.47 9.71 -7.71
N ILE A 129 12.42 9.99 -8.62
CA ILE A 129 12.16 10.92 -9.73
C ILE A 129 11.14 10.30 -10.69
N TYR A 130 11.32 9.02 -11.04
CA TYR A 130 10.39 8.29 -11.89
C TYR A 130 9.00 8.15 -11.25
N GLN A 131 8.95 7.83 -9.96
CA GLN A 131 7.69 7.72 -9.22
C GLN A 131 6.97 9.06 -9.04
N ARG A 132 7.70 10.15 -8.76
CA ARG A 132 7.14 11.51 -8.68
C ARG A 132 6.64 12.01 -10.04
N ALA A 133 7.39 11.76 -11.12
CA ALA A 133 6.96 12.07 -12.48
C ALA A 133 5.72 11.27 -12.88
N PHE A 134 5.68 10.00 -12.53
CA PHE A 134 4.52 9.13 -12.72
C PHE A 134 3.29 9.62 -11.96
N PHE A 135 3.46 10.04 -10.71
CA PHE A 135 2.40 10.62 -9.90
C PHE A 135 1.88 11.93 -10.47
N LEU A 136 2.76 12.86 -10.84
CA LEU A 136 2.38 14.13 -11.45
C LEU A 136 1.55 13.91 -12.71
N LEU A 137 1.92 12.90 -13.50
CA LEU A 137 1.19 12.50 -14.69
C LEU A 137 -0.19 11.92 -14.36
N LEU A 138 -0.33 11.08 -13.33
CA LEU A 138 -1.63 10.55 -12.91
C LEU A 138 -2.55 11.63 -12.33
N VAL A 139 -2.02 12.57 -11.54
CA VAL A 139 -2.81 13.67 -10.95
C VAL A 139 -3.28 14.65 -12.02
N THR A 140 -2.37 15.08 -12.90
CA THR A 140 -2.76 15.93 -14.04
C THR A 140 -3.80 15.21 -14.89
N PHE A 141 -3.65 13.91 -15.12
CA PHE A 141 -4.60 13.13 -15.89
C PHE A 141 -5.97 12.95 -15.20
N GLY A 142 -6.02 12.73 -13.88
CA GLY A 142 -7.26 12.70 -13.11
C GLY A 142 -8.02 14.04 -13.19
N PHE A 143 -7.29 15.15 -13.13
CA PHE A 143 -7.85 16.49 -13.34
C PHE A 143 -8.39 16.66 -14.77
N PHE A 144 -7.72 16.11 -15.78
CA PHE A 144 -8.21 16.11 -17.15
C PHE A 144 -9.48 15.28 -17.34
N ILE A 145 -9.65 14.17 -16.61
CA ILE A 145 -10.90 13.39 -16.65
C ILE A 145 -12.09 14.19 -16.10
N LEU A 146 -11.89 14.95 -15.03
CA LEU A 146 -12.93 15.83 -14.48
C LEU A 146 -13.32 16.97 -15.44
N THR A 147 -12.44 17.29 -16.39
CA THR A 147 -12.70 18.29 -17.45
C THR A 147 -13.15 17.67 -18.78
N LEU A 148 -13.25 16.35 -18.90
CA LEU A 148 -13.72 15.66 -20.13
C LEU A 148 -15.04 16.20 -20.68
N PRO A 149 -16.07 16.48 -19.86
CA PRO A 149 -17.34 17.00 -20.38
C PRO A 149 -17.22 18.30 -21.18
N TRP A 150 -16.10 19.02 -21.00
CA TRP A 150 -15.84 20.34 -21.57
C TRP A 150 -14.85 20.29 -22.75
N LEU A 151 -14.32 19.11 -23.07
CA LEU A 151 -13.38 18.91 -24.17
C LEU A 151 -14.12 18.49 -25.45
N SER A 152 -13.45 18.64 -26.59
CA SER A 152 -13.99 18.11 -27.86
C SER A 152 -13.82 16.59 -27.95
N VAL A 153 -14.73 15.93 -28.66
CA VAL A 153 -14.68 14.47 -28.93
C VAL A 153 -13.34 14.01 -29.51
N ARG A 154 -12.73 14.81 -30.39
CA ARG A 154 -11.42 14.51 -30.97
C ARG A 154 -10.31 14.49 -29.92
N VAL A 155 -10.33 15.45 -28.99
CA VAL A 155 -9.34 15.54 -27.89
C VAL A 155 -9.54 14.39 -26.91
N GLN A 156 -10.79 14.04 -26.60
CA GLN A 156 -11.13 12.93 -25.72
C GLN A 156 -10.62 11.57 -26.26
N ASN A 157 -10.89 11.26 -27.52
CA ASN A 157 -10.43 10.03 -28.16
C ASN A 157 -8.89 9.96 -28.25
N PHE A 158 -8.25 11.10 -28.53
CA PHE A 158 -6.80 11.20 -28.50
C PHE A 158 -6.24 10.84 -27.11
N LEU A 159 -6.79 11.42 -26.05
CA LEU A 159 -6.35 11.19 -24.68
C LEU A 159 -6.56 9.74 -24.23
N GLN A 160 -7.73 9.15 -24.50
CA GLN A 160 -8.01 7.76 -24.12
C GLN A 160 -7.05 6.77 -24.79
N ARG A 161 -6.76 6.97 -26.08
CA ARG A 161 -5.80 6.13 -26.81
C ARG A 161 -4.40 6.21 -26.19
N HIS A 162 -3.94 7.42 -25.87
CA HIS A 162 -2.63 7.61 -25.26
C HIS A 162 -2.58 7.06 -23.83
N LEU A 163 -3.66 7.18 -23.05
CA LEU A 163 -3.77 6.56 -21.73
C LEU A 163 -3.68 5.03 -21.80
N THR A 164 -4.44 4.42 -22.71
CA THR A 164 -4.46 2.95 -22.87
C THR A 164 -3.07 2.45 -23.30
N LEU A 165 -2.43 3.14 -24.25
CA LEU A 165 -1.07 2.84 -24.68
C LEU A 165 -0.06 3.05 -23.55
N PHE A 166 -0.22 4.11 -22.76
CA PHE A 166 0.64 4.41 -21.62
C PHE A 166 0.53 3.31 -20.55
N LEU A 167 -0.68 2.89 -20.19
CA LEU A 167 -0.90 1.80 -19.22
C LEU A 167 -0.38 0.45 -19.73
N ALA A 168 -0.55 0.16 -21.01
CA ALA A 168 0.04 -1.01 -21.64
C ALA A 168 1.58 -0.95 -21.61
N THR A 169 2.16 0.21 -21.91
CA THR A 169 3.62 0.42 -21.88
C THR A 169 4.18 0.29 -20.47
N LEU A 170 3.48 0.83 -19.47
CA LEU A 170 3.87 0.67 -18.07
C LEU A 170 3.88 -0.80 -17.65
N LEU A 171 2.86 -1.57 -18.03
CA LEU A 171 2.83 -3.01 -17.77
C LEU A 171 4.02 -3.70 -18.45
N ILE A 172 4.28 -3.39 -19.72
CA ILE A 172 5.36 -4.01 -20.52
C ILE A 172 6.76 -3.65 -19.97
N ILE A 173 6.96 -2.45 -19.44
CA ILE A 173 8.26 -2.02 -18.89
C ILE A 173 8.46 -2.53 -17.46
N HIS A 174 7.43 -2.41 -16.62
CA HIS A 174 7.56 -2.69 -15.19
C HIS A 174 7.40 -4.17 -14.85
N LEU A 175 6.69 -4.94 -15.68
CA LEU A 175 6.58 -6.38 -15.47
C LEU A 175 7.96 -7.08 -15.61
N PRO A 176 8.79 -6.84 -16.65
CA PRO A 176 10.14 -7.39 -16.73
C PRO A 176 11.09 -6.86 -15.66
N ILE A 177 11.01 -5.57 -15.29
CA ILE A 177 11.79 -5.03 -14.15
C ILE A 177 11.40 -5.77 -12.87
N GLY A 178 10.10 -5.97 -12.64
CA GLY A 178 9.57 -6.79 -11.56
C GLY A 178 10.11 -8.22 -11.58
N ILE A 179 10.14 -8.84 -12.77
CA ILE A 179 10.69 -10.18 -12.97
C ILE A 179 12.18 -10.23 -12.64
N VAL A 180 12.99 -9.34 -13.22
CA VAL A 180 14.45 -9.32 -13.06
C VAL A 180 14.85 -9.07 -11.60
N TYR A 181 14.24 -8.08 -10.94
CA TYR A 181 14.56 -7.75 -9.54
C TYR A 181 13.86 -8.66 -8.52
N GLY A 182 12.71 -9.23 -8.88
CA GLY A 182 11.96 -10.14 -8.01
C GLY A 182 12.53 -11.55 -7.96
N PHE A 183 13.29 -11.99 -8.97
CA PHE A 183 13.97 -13.30 -8.96
C PHE A 183 15.03 -13.41 -7.86
N GLU A 184 15.65 -12.29 -7.46
CA GLU A 184 16.67 -12.29 -6.41
C GLU A 184 16.09 -12.37 -4.99
N SER A 185 14.81 -12.01 -4.79
CA SER A 185 14.14 -12.30 -3.52
C SER A 185 12.60 -12.35 -3.65
N ALA A 186 12.02 -13.45 -3.18
CA ALA A 186 10.57 -13.63 -3.08
C ALA A 186 9.85 -12.55 -2.23
N ILE A 187 10.60 -11.76 -1.47
CA ILE A 187 10.10 -10.69 -0.59
C ILE A 187 9.87 -9.38 -1.37
N LEU A 188 10.60 -9.13 -2.46
CA LEU A 188 10.46 -7.89 -3.24
C LEU A 188 9.23 -7.90 -4.16
N TRP A 189 8.76 -9.07 -4.58
CA TRP A 189 7.55 -9.22 -5.40
C TRP A 189 6.30 -8.55 -4.80
N PRO A 190 5.94 -8.80 -3.52
CA PRO A 190 4.85 -8.08 -2.85
C PRO A 190 5.01 -6.55 -2.90
N MET A 191 6.22 -6.04 -2.68
CA MET A 191 6.51 -4.59 -2.71
C MET A 191 6.27 -4.00 -4.09
N ILE A 192 6.77 -4.69 -5.13
CA ILE A 192 6.59 -4.28 -6.51
C ILE A 192 5.10 -4.28 -6.86
N LEU A 193 4.36 -5.33 -6.52
CA LEU A 193 2.92 -5.38 -6.77
C LEU A 193 2.17 -4.24 -6.09
N VAL A 194 2.46 -3.93 -4.82
CA VAL A 194 1.80 -2.81 -4.12
C VAL A 194 2.16 -1.46 -4.70
N ARG A 195 3.41 -1.26 -5.13
CA ARG A 195 3.87 -0.03 -5.81
C ARG A 195 3.04 0.29 -7.05
N PHE A 196 2.63 -0.73 -7.79
CA PHE A 196 1.87 -0.56 -9.04
C PHE A 196 0.36 -0.76 -8.87
N ALA A 197 -0.08 -1.43 -7.82
CA ALA A 197 -1.47 -1.73 -7.53
C ALA A 197 -2.35 -0.48 -7.49
N GLY A 198 -2.02 0.48 -6.63
CA GLY A 198 -2.80 1.73 -6.48
C GLY A 198 -2.87 2.53 -7.80
N PRO A 199 -1.73 2.84 -8.44
CA PRO A 199 -1.70 3.57 -9.70
C PRO A 199 -2.45 2.88 -10.84
N TRP A 200 -2.33 1.56 -10.94
CA TRP A 200 -3.01 0.79 -11.96
C TRP A 200 -4.52 0.71 -11.71
N TYR A 201 -4.93 0.56 -10.45
CA TYR A 201 -6.33 0.68 -10.04
C TYR A 201 -6.89 2.06 -10.41
N PHE A 202 -6.19 3.14 -10.04
CA PHE A 202 -6.60 4.50 -10.38
C PHE A 202 -6.81 4.69 -11.88
N ALA A 203 -5.84 4.26 -12.68
CA ALA A 203 -5.91 4.42 -14.12
C ALA A 203 -6.98 3.54 -14.78
N THR A 204 -7.25 2.36 -14.21
CA THR A 204 -8.37 1.52 -14.62
C THR A 204 -9.70 2.24 -14.41
N GLU A 205 -9.92 2.82 -13.23
CA GLU A 205 -11.15 3.54 -12.92
C GLU A 205 -11.29 4.82 -13.76
N CYS A 206 -10.18 5.48 -14.09
CA CYS A 206 -10.12 6.56 -15.08
C CYS A 206 -10.64 6.10 -16.46
N CYS A 207 -10.14 4.97 -16.97
CA CYS A 207 -10.58 4.38 -18.24
C CYS A 207 -12.06 4.01 -18.22
N LEU A 208 -12.54 3.40 -17.14
CA LEU A 208 -13.94 2.96 -17.01
C LEU A 208 -14.89 4.16 -16.92
N THR A 209 -14.52 5.19 -16.16
CA THR A 209 -15.28 6.46 -16.07
C THR A 209 -15.42 7.09 -17.46
N TYR A 210 -14.32 7.18 -18.22
CA TYR A 210 -14.36 7.66 -19.60
C TYR A 210 -15.29 6.79 -20.48
N SER A 211 -15.19 5.47 -20.35
CA SER A 211 -15.94 4.52 -21.20
C SER A 211 -17.44 4.63 -20.99
N ILE A 212 -17.88 4.80 -19.74
CA ILE A 212 -19.28 5.09 -19.39
C ILE A 212 -19.72 6.40 -20.03
N TRP A 213 -18.93 7.45 -19.82
CA TRP A 213 -19.27 8.78 -20.33
C TRP A 213 -19.38 8.79 -21.87
N ARG A 214 -18.52 8.02 -22.55
CA ARG A 214 -18.56 7.85 -24.00
C ARG A 214 -19.81 7.08 -24.47
N HIS A 215 -20.11 5.94 -23.85
CA HIS A 215 -21.33 5.18 -24.16
C HIS A 215 -22.58 6.05 -24.01
N TRP A 216 -22.62 6.87 -22.95
CA TRP A 216 -23.72 7.78 -22.72
C TRP A 216 -23.90 8.82 -23.84
N ILE A 217 -22.82 9.49 -24.27
CA ILE A 217 -22.90 10.46 -25.38
C ILE A 217 -23.38 9.81 -26.67
N ASP A 218 -22.88 8.60 -26.95
CA ASP A 218 -23.14 7.92 -28.21
C ASP A 218 -24.56 7.30 -28.26
N GLU A 219 -25.14 6.85 -27.13
CA GLU A 219 -26.50 6.27 -27.08
C GLU A 219 -27.62 7.31 -26.95
N ASP A 220 -27.47 8.29 -26.04
CA ASP A 220 -28.58 9.14 -25.59
C ASP A 220 -28.52 10.57 -26.19
N GLY A 221 -27.35 10.98 -26.67
CA GLY A 221 -27.10 12.33 -27.17
C GLY A 221 -27.13 13.41 -26.06
N PRO A 222 -26.69 14.64 -26.38
CA PRO A 222 -26.60 15.75 -25.41
C PRO A 222 -27.96 16.23 -24.88
N ASP A 223 -29.07 15.82 -25.49
CA ASP A 223 -30.43 16.29 -25.19
C ASP A 223 -31.21 15.37 -24.23
N ALA A 224 -30.63 14.26 -23.76
CA ALA A 224 -31.32 13.26 -22.92
C ALA A 224 -31.67 13.71 -21.48
N GLY A 225 -31.46 14.99 -21.14
CA GLY A 225 -31.90 15.58 -19.87
C GLY A 225 -31.06 15.23 -18.64
N TRP A 226 -30.06 14.35 -18.77
CA TRP A 226 -29.08 14.06 -17.72
C TRP A 226 -28.02 15.15 -17.66
N LYS A 227 -27.69 15.59 -16.44
CA LYS A 227 -26.77 16.71 -16.25
C LYS A 227 -25.37 16.14 -16.00
N PRO A 228 -24.30 16.83 -16.42
CA PRO A 228 -22.92 16.47 -16.04
C PRO A 228 -22.73 16.23 -14.52
N ILE A 229 -23.63 16.75 -13.70
CA ILE A 229 -23.71 16.52 -12.26
C ILE A 229 -23.87 15.03 -11.86
N ASP A 230 -24.47 14.21 -12.72
CA ASP A 230 -24.77 12.80 -12.43
C ASP A 230 -23.51 11.91 -12.46
N PHE A 231 -22.42 12.43 -13.02
CA PHE A 231 -21.07 11.84 -12.98
C PHE A 231 -20.24 12.34 -11.80
N TYR A 232 -20.67 13.39 -11.10
CA TYR A 232 -20.01 13.81 -9.87
C TYR A 232 -20.48 12.95 -8.71
N LEU A 233 -19.51 12.54 -7.89
CA LEU A 233 -19.81 11.87 -6.63
C LEU A 233 -20.67 12.79 -5.76
N PRO A 234 -21.73 12.25 -5.12
CA PRO A 234 -22.47 13.01 -4.13
C PRO A 234 -21.49 13.58 -3.08
N PRO A 235 -21.59 14.87 -2.72
CA PRO A 235 -20.69 15.48 -1.73
C PRO A 235 -20.63 14.68 -0.43
N GLY A 236 -21.77 14.13 0.01
CA GLY A 236 -21.84 13.23 1.16
C GLY A 236 -20.93 12.01 1.03
N LEU A 237 -20.92 11.34 -0.13
CA LEU A 237 -20.07 10.17 -0.37
C LEU A 237 -18.58 10.52 -0.37
N VAL A 238 -18.22 11.66 -0.96
CA VAL A 238 -16.84 12.20 -0.91
C VAL A 238 -16.44 12.51 0.54
N SER A 239 -17.29 13.21 1.28
CA SER A 239 -17.04 13.54 2.69
C SER A 239 -16.89 12.29 3.55
N THR A 240 -17.76 11.28 3.39
CA THR A 240 -17.65 10.01 4.13
C THR A 240 -16.36 9.27 3.78
N PHE A 241 -15.98 9.24 2.50
CA PHE A 241 -14.70 8.66 2.08
C PHE A 241 -13.51 9.37 2.73
N LEU A 242 -13.45 10.71 2.67
CA LEU A 242 -12.37 11.48 3.28
C LEU A 242 -12.31 11.32 4.81
N LEU A 243 -13.46 11.32 5.49
CA LEU A 243 -13.55 11.06 6.93
C LEU A 243 -13.08 9.65 7.29
N SER A 244 -13.42 8.64 6.47
CA SER A 244 -12.92 7.29 6.65
C SER A 244 -11.39 7.23 6.47
N GLY A 245 -10.83 8.02 5.56
CA GLY A 245 -9.38 8.15 5.35
C GLY A 245 -8.70 8.78 6.56
N TYR A 246 -9.28 9.85 7.10
CA TYR A 246 -8.79 10.50 8.32
C TYR A 246 -8.85 9.56 9.53
N ALA A 247 -9.95 8.81 9.70
CA ALA A 247 -10.07 7.81 10.76
C ALA A 247 -9.07 6.66 10.58
N SER A 248 -8.83 6.22 9.34
CA SER A 248 -7.80 5.21 9.02
C SER A 248 -6.40 5.71 9.40
N PHE A 249 -6.11 6.99 9.14
CA PHE A 249 -4.87 7.63 9.57
C PHE A 249 -4.73 7.68 11.09
N LYS A 250 -5.80 8.01 11.83
CA LYS A 250 -5.80 7.97 13.30
C LYS A 250 -5.53 6.57 13.85
N ILE A 251 -6.20 5.55 13.32
CA ILE A 251 -5.93 4.15 13.67
C ILE A 251 -4.47 3.79 13.38
N ALA A 252 -3.91 4.26 12.26
CA ALA A 252 -2.52 4.00 11.91
C ALA A 252 -1.52 4.70 12.87
N GLN A 253 -1.81 5.92 13.31
CA GLN A 253 -1.03 6.62 14.34
C GLN A 253 -1.06 5.87 15.67
N ASP A 254 -2.25 5.47 16.13
CA ASP A 254 -2.42 4.72 17.37
C ASP A 254 -1.70 3.37 17.29
N LEU A 255 -1.82 2.68 16.15
CA LEU A 255 -1.12 1.43 15.90
C LEU A 255 0.40 1.64 15.93
N LYS A 256 0.91 2.73 15.34
CA LYS A 256 2.35 3.07 15.37
C LYS A 256 2.86 3.23 16.80
N ALA A 257 2.12 3.94 17.65
CA ALA A 257 2.48 4.11 19.06
C ALA A 257 2.53 2.78 19.83
N THR A 258 1.84 1.73 19.37
CA THR A 258 1.92 0.38 19.98
C THR A 258 3.10 -0.46 19.50
N LEU A 259 3.82 -0.03 18.45
CA LEU A 259 4.94 -0.79 17.91
C LEU A 259 6.18 -0.68 18.79
N PRO A 260 6.96 -1.77 18.96
CA PRO A 260 8.22 -1.72 19.69
C PRO A 260 9.22 -0.80 18.96
N PRO A 261 10.12 -0.12 19.68
CA PRO A 261 11.14 0.71 19.05
C PRO A 261 12.03 -0.14 18.11
N PRO A 262 12.53 0.46 17.00
CA PRO A 262 13.36 -0.26 16.05
C PRO A 262 14.60 -0.85 16.71
N GLY A 263 14.96 -2.07 16.31
CA GLY A 263 16.17 -2.76 16.78
C GLY A 263 15.97 -3.74 17.92
N ASP A 264 14.76 -4.18 18.28
CA ASP A 264 14.61 -5.15 19.38
C ASP A 264 15.30 -6.49 19.11
N CYS A 265 16.14 -6.88 20.07
CA CYS A 265 16.87 -8.14 20.07
C CYS A 265 15.90 -9.19 20.62
N PHE A 266 14.93 -9.62 19.81
CA PHE A 266 13.83 -10.52 20.19
C PHE A 266 14.23 -11.66 21.12
N ILE A 267 15.36 -12.31 20.85
CA ILE A 267 15.87 -13.43 21.64
C ILE A 267 16.39 -12.96 23.01
N ALA A 268 17.12 -11.84 23.05
CA ALA A 268 17.61 -11.28 24.30
C ALA A 268 16.49 -10.62 25.14
N THR A 269 15.48 -10.04 24.49
CA THR A 269 14.26 -9.55 25.15
C THR A 269 13.45 -10.71 25.74
N ALA A 270 13.34 -11.84 25.03
CA ALA A 270 12.72 -13.05 25.56
C ALA A 270 13.54 -13.64 26.73
N ALA A 271 14.87 -13.67 26.62
CA ALA A 271 15.76 -14.11 27.69
C ALA A 271 15.65 -13.24 28.95
N ALA A 272 15.40 -11.93 28.81
CA ALA A 272 15.18 -11.03 29.94
C ALA A 272 13.89 -11.34 30.74
N GLN A 273 13.01 -12.21 30.23
CA GLN A 273 11.79 -12.67 30.92
C GLN A 273 12.00 -13.93 31.79
N GLY A 274 13.24 -14.45 31.85
CA GLY A 274 13.63 -15.57 32.71
C GLY A 274 13.48 -15.28 34.20
N HIS A 275 13.94 -16.20 35.05
CA HIS A 275 13.92 -16.00 36.49
C HIS A 275 14.83 -14.83 36.88
N PRO A 276 14.31 -13.81 37.60
CA PRO A 276 15.09 -12.60 37.89
C PRO A 276 16.40 -12.87 38.64
N SER A 277 16.45 -13.92 39.46
CA SER A 277 17.67 -14.37 40.16
C SER A 277 18.74 -14.94 39.24
N ILE A 278 18.38 -15.41 38.05
CA ILE A 278 19.30 -16.03 37.07
C ILE A 278 19.69 -14.99 36.01
N VAL A 279 18.69 -14.37 35.39
CA VAL A 279 18.94 -13.45 34.27
C VAL A 279 19.24 -12.03 34.72
N HIS A 280 19.15 -11.76 36.03
CA HIS A 280 19.40 -10.45 36.66
C HIS A 280 18.60 -9.35 35.97
N SER A 281 17.30 -9.62 35.75
CA SER A 281 16.41 -8.68 35.06
C SER A 281 15.82 -7.66 36.02
N TRP A 282 15.71 -6.42 35.58
CA TRP A 282 14.94 -5.37 36.24
C TRP A 282 13.97 -4.73 35.26
N GLU A 283 13.06 -3.92 35.77
CA GLU A 283 12.05 -3.22 34.99
C GLU A 283 12.46 -1.76 34.80
N ILE A 284 12.29 -1.25 33.58
CA ILE A 284 12.44 0.17 33.24
C ILE A 284 11.13 0.67 32.65
N THR A 285 10.79 1.92 32.93
CA THR A 285 9.61 2.56 32.36
C THR A 285 10.04 3.46 31.20
N ASP A 286 9.42 3.28 30.05
CA ASP A 286 9.52 4.12 28.87
C ASP A 286 8.91 5.52 29.12
N GLU A 287 9.29 6.51 28.31
CA GLU A 287 8.66 7.83 28.20
C GLU A 287 7.14 7.73 27.99
N ASP A 288 6.65 6.68 27.34
CA ASP A 288 5.22 6.36 27.16
C ASP A 288 4.57 5.63 28.36
N GLY A 289 5.29 5.45 29.48
CA GLY A 289 4.78 4.80 30.68
C GLY A 289 4.73 3.27 30.61
N ARG A 290 5.30 2.65 29.57
CA ARG A 290 5.35 1.18 29.41
C ARG A 290 6.48 0.57 30.20
N ILE A 291 6.20 -0.55 30.86
CA ILE A 291 7.19 -1.28 31.64
C ILE A 291 7.88 -2.31 30.74
N HIS A 292 9.20 -2.20 30.61
CA HIS A 292 10.05 -3.12 29.89
C HIS A 292 10.95 -3.87 30.85
N ARG A 293 10.99 -5.19 30.71
CA ARG A 293 11.93 -6.03 31.46
C ARG A 293 13.25 -6.12 30.71
N VAL A 294 14.32 -5.64 31.32
CA VAL A 294 15.66 -5.55 30.73
C VAL A 294 16.68 -6.26 31.61
N ASN A 295 17.82 -6.64 31.03
CA ASN A 295 18.96 -7.13 31.78
C ASN A 295 20.26 -6.58 31.17
N ARG A 296 21.38 -6.74 31.89
CA ARG A 296 22.69 -6.23 31.46
C ARG A 296 23.12 -6.81 30.10
N GLN A 297 22.79 -8.07 29.84
CA GLN A 297 23.10 -8.75 28.58
C GLN A 297 22.43 -8.08 27.38
N LEU A 298 21.13 -7.76 27.48
CA LEU A 298 20.37 -7.07 26.45
C LEU A 298 21.00 -5.70 26.11
N LEU A 299 21.42 -4.93 27.13
CA LEU A 299 22.06 -3.63 26.93
C LEU A 299 23.38 -3.73 26.18
N ILE A 300 24.22 -4.71 26.53
CA ILE A 300 25.51 -4.95 25.85
C ILE A 300 25.29 -5.32 24.39
N LEU A 301 24.34 -6.21 24.10
CA LEU A 301 24.05 -6.66 22.74
C LEU A 301 23.47 -5.52 21.89
N LYS A 302 22.57 -4.71 22.44
CA LYS A 302 22.05 -3.49 21.77
C LYS A 302 23.15 -2.49 21.44
N LYS A 303 24.10 -2.27 22.37
CA LYS A 303 25.24 -1.38 22.14
C LYS A 303 26.18 -1.91 21.04
N PHE A 304 26.39 -3.22 21.00
CA PHE A 304 27.17 -3.87 19.94
C PHE A 304 26.49 -3.76 18.57
N GLU A 305 25.19 -4.02 18.51
CA GLU A 305 24.39 -3.84 17.28
C GLU A 305 24.51 -2.41 16.74
N PHE A 306 24.37 -1.41 17.60
CA PHE A 306 24.52 0.00 17.21
C PHE A 306 25.92 0.33 16.69
N ARG A 307 26.98 -0.22 17.30
CA ARG A 307 28.35 -0.06 16.80
C ARG A 307 28.52 -0.74 15.44
N LEU A 308 28.00 -1.96 15.27
CA LEU A 308 28.07 -2.72 14.03
C LEU A 308 27.36 -2.01 12.88
N MET A 309 26.21 -1.40 13.16
CA MET A 309 25.47 -0.55 12.23
C MET A 309 26.35 0.62 11.74
N LYS A 310 27.10 1.27 12.64
CA LYS A 310 27.98 2.41 12.30
C LYS A 310 29.26 1.98 11.58
N SER A 311 29.89 0.89 12.00
CA SER A 311 31.20 0.48 11.49
C SER A 311 31.13 -0.40 10.23
N ALA A 312 30.06 -1.19 10.08
CA ALA A 312 29.91 -2.15 8.99
C ALA A 312 28.43 -2.27 8.54
N PRO A 313 27.86 -1.21 7.94
CA PRO A 313 26.42 -1.12 7.66
C PRO A 313 25.90 -2.23 6.73
N ARG A 314 26.68 -2.65 5.73
CA ARG A 314 26.31 -3.75 4.82
C ARG A 314 26.28 -5.11 5.53
N PHE A 315 27.22 -5.35 6.43
CA PHE A 315 27.27 -6.58 7.22
C PHE A 315 26.17 -6.62 8.28
N HIS A 316 25.93 -5.49 8.95
CA HIS A 316 24.80 -5.31 9.86
C HIS A 316 23.47 -5.57 9.14
N ALA A 317 23.27 -5.04 7.93
CA ALA A 317 22.06 -5.28 7.14
C ALA A 317 21.86 -6.78 6.84
N GLY A 318 22.91 -7.49 6.41
CA GLY A 318 22.85 -8.94 6.17
C GLY A 318 22.49 -9.74 7.43
N LEU A 319 23.13 -9.44 8.56
CA LEU A 319 22.82 -10.06 9.84
C LEU A 319 21.39 -9.75 10.30
N ARG A 320 20.93 -8.52 10.12
CA ARG A 320 19.57 -8.08 10.49
C ARG A 320 18.51 -8.83 9.70
N VAL A 321 18.74 -9.11 8.41
CA VAL A 321 17.82 -9.93 7.60
C VAL A 321 17.71 -11.36 8.13
N VAL A 322 18.84 -11.99 8.48
CA VAL A 322 18.84 -13.34 9.09
C VAL A 322 18.17 -13.30 10.47
N TYR A 323 18.49 -12.29 11.28
CA TYR A 323 17.96 -12.13 12.64
C TYR A 323 16.46 -11.88 12.66
N ASN A 324 15.93 -11.01 11.79
CA ASN A 324 14.49 -10.77 11.69
C ASN A 324 13.73 -12.01 11.19
N ARG A 325 14.40 -12.91 10.45
CA ARG A 325 13.78 -14.16 9.97
C ARG A 325 13.69 -15.24 11.05
N VAL A 326 14.74 -15.38 11.87
CA VAL A 326 14.84 -16.46 12.87
C VAL A 326 14.41 -15.99 14.27
N GLY A 327 14.68 -14.73 14.61
CA GLY A 327 14.45 -14.13 15.93
C GLY A 327 13.02 -14.26 16.45
N PRO A 328 11.98 -13.94 15.65
CA PRO A 328 10.58 -14.07 16.10
C PRO A 328 10.18 -15.53 16.40
N LEU A 329 10.69 -16.50 15.64
CA LEU A 329 10.43 -17.92 15.88
C LEU A 329 11.13 -18.37 17.17
N GLY A 330 12.40 -17.98 17.34
CA GLY A 330 13.15 -18.21 18.57
C GLY A 330 12.45 -17.64 19.81
N ALA A 331 12.06 -16.38 19.77
CA ALA A 331 11.41 -15.70 20.89
C ALA A 331 10.06 -16.34 21.28
N ARG A 332 9.29 -16.87 20.32
CA ARG A 332 8.04 -17.58 20.62
C ARG A 332 8.28 -18.91 21.36
N MET A 333 9.36 -19.61 21.02
CA MET A 333 9.74 -20.86 21.69
C MET A 333 10.24 -20.63 23.12
N ILE A 334 10.78 -19.44 23.40
CA ILE A 334 11.44 -19.07 24.67
C ILE A 334 10.43 -18.55 25.74
N ARG A 335 9.11 -18.65 25.50
CA ARG A 335 8.07 -18.17 26.44
C ARG A 335 8.14 -18.75 27.86
N PRO A 336 8.40 -20.06 28.08
CA PRO A 336 8.55 -20.60 29.43
C PRO A 336 9.80 -20.03 30.11
N LYS A 337 9.69 -19.61 31.38
CA LYS A 337 10.82 -19.00 32.13
C LYS A 337 12.10 -19.84 32.09
N LEU A 338 11.98 -21.17 32.14
CA LEU A 338 13.12 -22.08 32.06
C LEU A 338 13.84 -22.01 30.70
N LEU A 339 13.09 -21.88 29.60
CA LEU A 339 13.66 -21.71 28.26
C LEU A 339 14.26 -20.30 28.09
N ALA A 340 13.71 -19.29 28.76
CA ALA A 340 14.31 -17.96 28.83
C ALA A 340 15.65 -17.95 29.58
N ASP A 341 15.77 -18.70 30.67
CA ASP A 341 17.05 -18.89 31.39
C ASP A 341 18.08 -19.61 30.51
N LEU A 342 17.66 -20.67 29.81
CA LEU A 342 18.53 -21.39 28.86
C LEU A 342 18.98 -20.48 27.71
N ALA A 343 18.07 -19.67 27.16
CA ALA A 343 18.40 -18.70 26.13
C ALA A 343 19.39 -17.63 26.64
N TYR A 344 19.24 -17.18 27.88
CA TYR A 344 20.18 -16.25 28.52
C TYR A 344 21.60 -16.83 28.56
N PHE A 345 21.75 -18.10 28.94
CA PHE A 345 23.05 -18.78 28.93
C PHE A 345 23.58 -19.00 27.52
N ALA A 346 22.72 -19.38 26.56
CA ALA A 346 23.11 -19.56 25.17
C ALA A 346 23.62 -18.27 24.50
N LEU A 347 23.19 -17.10 24.99
CA LEU A 347 23.63 -15.79 24.52
C LEU A 347 24.95 -15.31 25.14
N LYS A 348 25.49 -15.96 26.17
CA LYS A 348 26.73 -15.55 26.84
C LYS A 348 27.96 -15.50 25.92
N PRO A 349 28.19 -16.47 25.01
CA PRO A 349 29.30 -16.36 24.06
C PRO A 349 29.20 -15.12 23.16
N VAL A 350 27.98 -14.77 22.74
CA VAL A 350 27.73 -13.57 21.93
C VAL A 350 27.95 -12.30 22.74
N GLU A 351 27.53 -12.28 24.01
CA GLU A 351 27.81 -11.19 24.95
C GLU A 351 29.31 -10.95 25.13
N TRP A 352 30.13 -12.00 25.21
CA TRP A 352 31.59 -11.88 25.32
C TRP A 352 32.22 -11.30 24.06
N VAL A 353 31.81 -11.77 22.87
CA VAL A 353 32.26 -11.20 21.59
C VAL A 353 31.87 -9.73 21.47
N ALA A 354 30.64 -9.39 21.88
CA ALA A 354 30.16 -8.02 21.92
C ALA A 354 31.03 -7.16 22.83
N ARG A 355 31.33 -7.61 24.05
CA ARG A 355 32.22 -6.90 25.00
C ARG A 355 33.61 -6.68 24.44
N LEU A 356 34.23 -7.71 23.85
CA LEU A 356 35.57 -7.61 23.26
C LEU A 356 35.62 -6.61 22.10
N SER A 357 34.55 -6.57 21.31
CA SER A 357 34.40 -5.63 20.18
C SER A 357 34.10 -4.21 20.65
N THR A 358 33.68 -4.04 21.91
CA THR A 358 33.39 -2.75 22.51
C THR A 358 34.45 -2.40 23.56
N LYS A 359 35.53 -1.71 23.18
CA LYS A 359 36.45 -1.09 24.18
C LYS A 359 35.64 -0.32 25.24
N PRO A 360 36.03 -0.36 26.52
CA PRO A 360 35.28 0.28 27.59
C PRO A 360 35.29 1.79 27.38
N LEU A 361 34.12 2.41 27.40
CA LEU A 361 33.93 3.85 27.57
C LEU A 361 33.12 4.15 28.83
N VAL A 362 33.05 3.19 29.75
CA VAL A 362 32.49 3.35 31.09
C VAL A 362 33.36 2.48 31.99
N SER A 363 34.08 3.12 32.91
CA SER A 363 34.78 2.50 34.03
C SER A 363 33.80 1.63 34.82
N GLU A 364 34.25 0.52 35.37
CA GLU A 364 33.48 -0.36 36.27
C GLU A 364 33.26 0.27 37.67
N ASP A 365 33.23 1.60 37.77
CA ASP A 365 33.18 2.33 39.04
C ASP A 365 31.84 3.04 39.24
N ASP A 366 30.73 2.31 39.21
CA ASP A 366 29.49 2.74 39.86
C ASP A 366 28.74 1.45 40.27
N GLU A 367 29.05 1.02 41.51
CA GLU A 367 28.37 -0.05 42.27
C GLU A 367 26.89 0.24 42.53
#